data_AF-A0A4R3T9Y0-F1
#
_entry.id   AF-A0A4R3T9Y0-F1
#
_cell.length_a   1.000
_cell.length_b   1.000
_cell.length_c   1.000
_cell.angle_alpha   90.00
_cell.angle_beta   90.00
_cell.angle_gamma   90.00
#
_symmetry.space_group_name_H-M   'P 1'
#
loop_
_entity.id
_entity.type
_entity.pdbx_description
1 polymer ?
#
loop_
_entity_poly.entity_id
_entity_poly.type
_entity_poly.pdbx_seq_one_letter_code
_entity_poly.pdbx_strand_id
1 'polypeptide(L)'
;MNRLGLKTWLCMACLLPAPAYAAPEKVIRTVDLAAPFEARSPWQLIVRQGGEEEDPSGEMAPGPITACISRDRERSCHPATSSALRLPAGDDAFSVPHYLQRADVVRPGSEHPLLLVQFASFHAGNNDQRIGLQLYAYDRVKDDFALVFARRTGRNNNQELRYVEAGPLRGAVIAAEPTGDAPYGYWITVDRPSPQGPYRQVLRFRSATAYGDGNPLAVIDAEMPNIHNRLGLWRAGQPLPLPASGCPQPRLVKMALWCR
;
A
#
# COMPACT_ATOMS: atom_id res chain seq x y z
N MET A 1 58.34 -52.46 -38.73
CA MET A 1 57.37 -53.24 -37.92
C MET A 1 57.09 -52.50 -36.62
N ASN A 2 55.84 -52.08 -36.42
CA ASN A 2 55.11 -51.94 -35.12
C ASN A 2 54.15 -50.73 -35.06
N ARG A 3 52.89 -51.04 -35.42
CA ARG A 3 51.59 -50.67 -34.83
C ARG A 3 51.42 -49.27 -34.22
N LEU A 4 50.66 -48.42 -34.92
CA LEU A 4 49.92 -47.28 -34.34
C LEU A 4 48.68 -47.79 -33.59
N GLY A 5 48.53 -47.37 -32.33
CA GLY A 5 47.31 -47.53 -31.54
C GLY A 5 46.41 -46.30 -31.65
N LEU A 6 45.16 -46.52 -32.05
CA LEU A 6 44.10 -45.51 -32.15
C LEU A 6 43.60 -45.16 -30.74
N LYS A 7 43.76 -43.91 -30.30
CA LYS A 7 43.16 -43.39 -29.05
C LYS A 7 41.81 -42.75 -29.38
N THR A 8 40.73 -43.43 -28.99
CA THR A 8 39.36 -42.94 -28.99
C THR A 8 39.24 -41.82 -27.95
N TRP A 9 38.89 -40.61 -28.38
CA TRP A 9 38.51 -39.51 -27.49
C TRP A 9 37.00 -39.54 -27.27
N LEU A 10 36.59 -39.72 -26.01
CA LEU A 10 35.22 -39.50 -25.57
C LEU A 10 34.94 -37.99 -25.59
N CYS A 11 34.04 -37.53 -26.47
CA CYS A 11 33.46 -36.20 -26.35
C CYS A 11 32.47 -36.20 -25.19
N MET A 12 32.88 -35.61 -24.07
CA MET A 12 32.03 -35.27 -22.95
C MET A 12 31.17 -34.07 -23.37
N ALA A 13 29.90 -34.31 -23.71
CA ALA A 13 28.95 -33.26 -24.04
C ALA A 13 28.62 -32.45 -22.78
N CYS A 14 29.07 -31.20 -22.73
CA CYS A 14 28.60 -30.23 -21.76
C CYS A 14 27.11 -29.94 -22.00
N LEU A 15 26.24 -30.48 -21.15
CA LEU A 15 24.88 -30.00 -20.98
C LEU A 15 24.95 -28.62 -20.33
N LEU A 16 24.91 -27.56 -21.14
CA LEU A 16 24.69 -26.22 -20.64
C LEU A 16 23.23 -26.11 -20.15
N PRO A 17 22.98 -25.59 -18.94
CA PRO A 17 21.63 -25.31 -18.49
C PRO A 17 21.00 -24.27 -19.43
N ALA A 18 19.81 -24.57 -19.94
CA ALA A 18 19.03 -23.62 -20.71
C ALA A 18 18.77 -22.37 -19.85
N PRO A 19 18.85 -21.15 -20.42
CA PRO A 19 18.46 -19.95 -19.69
C PRO A 19 17.00 -20.08 -19.27
N ALA A 20 16.75 -20.00 -17.96
CA ALA A 20 15.40 -19.89 -17.43
C ALA A 20 14.76 -18.63 -18.05
N TYR A 21 13.83 -18.85 -18.98
CA TYR A 21 13.06 -17.78 -19.58
C TYR A 21 12.16 -17.23 -18.47
N ALA A 22 12.47 -16.02 -17.97
CA ALA A 22 11.56 -15.31 -17.09
C ALA A 22 10.20 -15.23 -17.79
N ALA A 23 9.13 -15.66 -17.11
CA ALA A 23 7.80 -15.60 -17.68
C ALA A 23 7.47 -14.14 -18.07
N PRO A 24 6.82 -13.92 -19.23
CA PRO A 24 6.55 -12.57 -19.71
C PRO A 24 5.64 -11.82 -18.74
N GLU A 25 5.99 -10.56 -18.45
CA GLU A 25 5.18 -9.70 -17.60
C GLU A 25 3.78 -9.47 -18.19
N LYS A 26 2.75 -9.62 -17.36
CA LYS A 26 1.35 -9.41 -17.73
C LYS A 26 0.85 -8.07 -17.19
N VAL A 27 0.12 -7.30 -18.00
CA VAL A 27 -0.63 -6.14 -17.51
C VAL A 27 -1.79 -6.64 -16.63
N ILE A 28 -1.78 -6.24 -15.36
CA ILE A 28 -2.81 -6.61 -14.37
C ILE A 28 -3.79 -5.46 -14.10
N ARG A 29 -3.40 -4.21 -14.39
CA ARG A 29 -4.27 -3.04 -14.24
C ARG A 29 -3.84 -1.92 -15.18
N THR A 30 -4.82 -1.27 -15.78
CA THR A 30 -4.66 0.03 -16.43
C THR A 30 -5.70 0.99 -15.86
N VAL A 31 -5.30 2.22 -15.53
CA VAL A 31 -6.21 3.28 -15.09
C VAL A 31 -6.04 4.46 -16.04
N ASP A 32 -7.13 4.90 -16.66
CA ASP A 32 -7.12 6.18 -17.37
C ASP A 32 -7.00 7.33 -16.38
N LEU A 33 -5.99 8.17 -16.57
CA LEU A 33 -5.77 9.37 -15.76
C LEU A 33 -6.08 10.63 -16.57
N ALA A 34 -6.30 10.53 -17.87
CA ALA A 34 -6.54 11.70 -18.70
C ALA A 34 -7.90 12.32 -18.40
N ALA A 35 -8.99 11.55 -18.49
CA ALA A 35 -10.33 12.10 -18.28
C ALA A 35 -10.60 12.49 -16.81
N PRO A 36 -10.26 11.66 -15.79
CA PRO A 36 -10.61 12.00 -14.41
C PRO A 36 -9.88 13.23 -13.86
N PHE A 37 -8.68 13.54 -14.37
CA PHE A 37 -7.84 14.68 -13.94
C PHE A 37 -7.88 15.86 -14.91
N GLU A 38 -8.66 15.77 -15.99
CA GLU A 38 -8.63 16.73 -17.10
C GLU A 38 -7.20 17.00 -17.59
N ALA A 39 -6.43 15.92 -17.76
CA ALA A 39 -5.03 16.02 -18.12
C ALA A 39 -4.86 16.52 -19.57
N ARG A 40 -3.74 17.19 -19.84
CA ARG A 40 -3.43 17.73 -21.18
C ARG A 40 -2.93 16.63 -22.11
N SER A 41 -2.22 15.67 -21.54
CA SER A 41 -1.70 14.48 -22.22
C SER A 41 -2.49 13.21 -21.84
N PRO A 42 -2.39 12.13 -22.65
CA PRO A 42 -3.12 10.89 -22.42
C PRO A 42 -2.46 10.05 -21.30
N TRP A 43 -2.42 10.59 -20.09
CA TRP A 43 -1.83 9.94 -18.93
C TRP A 43 -2.59 8.68 -18.52
N GLN A 44 -1.84 7.64 -18.18
CA GLN A 44 -2.36 6.37 -17.68
C GLN A 44 -1.45 5.82 -16.59
N LEU A 45 -2.03 5.11 -15.63
CA LEU A 45 -1.28 4.17 -14.79
C LEU A 45 -1.36 2.80 -15.46
N ILE A 46 -0.22 2.15 -15.66
CA ILE A 46 -0.13 0.78 -16.15
C ILE A 46 0.63 -0.02 -15.10
N VAL A 47 0.04 -1.13 -14.67
CA VAL A 47 0.61 -2.03 -13.66
C VAL A 47 0.80 -3.40 -14.29
N ARG A 48 2.04 -3.89 -14.22
CA ARG A 48 2.48 -5.19 -14.72
C ARG A 48 2.89 -6.10 -13.58
N GLN A 49 2.73 -7.39 -13.79
CA GLN A 49 3.14 -8.43 -12.85
C GLN A 49 4.00 -9.46 -13.57
N GLY A 50 5.16 -9.77 -12.99
CA GLY A 50 6.03 -10.85 -13.43
C GLY A 50 5.43 -12.24 -13.19
N GLY A 51 6.15 -13.28 -13.62
CA GLY A 51 5.81 -14.66 -13.30
C GLY A 51 5.87 -14.94 -11.81
N GLU A 52 5.15 -15.97 -11.37
CA GLU A 52 5.18 -16.43 -9.98
C GLU A 52 6.61 -16.74 -9.52
N GLU A 53 6.89 -16.45 -8.24
CA GLU A 53 8.16 -16.73 -7.59
C GLU A 53 7.95 -17.29 -6.19
N GLU A 54 8.97 -17.95 -5.66
CA GLU A 54 8.95 -18.51 -4.30
C GLU A 54 9.08 -17.38 -3.28
N ASP A 55 8.13 -17.29 -2.36
CA ASP A 55 8.15 -16.32 -1.27
C ASP A 55 9.10 -16.76 -0.13
N PRO A 56 9.37 -15.90 0.88
CA PRO A 56 10.26 -16.26 1.99
C PRO A 56 9.82 -17.47 2.83
N SER A 57 8.59 -17.95 2.68
CA SER A 57 8.07 -19.15 3.33
C SER A 57 8.25 -20.43 2.51
N GLY A 58 8.71 -20.31 1.26
CA GLY A 58 8.88 -21.42 0.33
C GLY A 58 7.64 -21.72 -0.52
N GLU A 59 6.62 -20.87 -0.44
CA GLU A 59 5.36 -21.04 -1.17
C GLU A 59 5.39 -20.22 -2.47
N MET A 60 4.71 -20.71 -3.51
CA MET A 60 4.58 -19.96 -4.75
C MET A 60 3.64 -18.78 -4.54
N ALA A 61 4.10 -17.58 -4.90
CA ALA A 61 3.36 -16.34 -4.80
C ALA A 61 3.42 -15.55 -6.12
N PRO A 62 2.54 -14.55 -6.31
CA PRO A 62 2.57 -13.72 -7.49
C PRO A 62 3.92 -12.99 -7.65
N GLY A 63 4.34 -12.83 -8.90
CA GLY A 63 5.58 -12.16 -9.24
C GLY A 63 5.65 -10.68 -8.87
N PRO A 64 6.83 -10.07 -9.05
CA PRO A 64 7.06 -8.67 -8.75
C PRO A 64 6.16 -7.78 -9.60
N ILE A 65 5.67 -6.70 -9.00
CA ILE A 65 4.82 -5.71 -9.64
C ILE A 65 5.64 -4.48 -10.02
N THR A 66 5.52 -4.09 -11.28
CA THR A 66 6.04 -2.83 -11.82
C THR A 66 4.87 -1.93 -12.16
N ALA A 67 4.88 -0.69 -11.68
CA ALA A 67 3.85 0.30 -11.96
C ALA A 67 4.44 1.54 -12.63
N CYS A 68 3.81 1.98 -13.71
CA CYS A 68 4.27 3.10 -14.52
C CYS A 68 3.12 4.09 -14.71
N ILE A 69 3.33 5.33 -14.26
CA ILE A 69 2.47 6.46 -14.62
C ILE A 69 3.11 7.10 -15.86
N SER A 70 2.39 7.10 -16.99
CA SER A 70 2.97 7.43 -18.29
C SER A 70 1.96 8.11 -19.21
N ARG A 71 2.44 9.05 -20.03
CA ARG A 71 1.70 9.66 -21.14
C ARG A 71 2.10 9.13 -22.52
N ASP A 72 3.07 8.21 -22.58
CA ASP A 72 3.72 7.76 -23.81
C ASP A 72 3.80 6.22 -23.92
N ARG A 73 2.88 5.53 -23.24
CA ARG A 73 2.76 4.06 -23.23
C ARG A 73 4.02 3.37 -22.70
N GLU A 74 4.42 3.77 -21.49
CA GLU A 74 5.53 3.19 -20.72
C GLU A 74 6.92 3.44 -21.33
N ARG A 75 7.07 4.34 -22.30
CA ARG A 75 8.43 4.77 -22.74
C ARG A 75 9.10 5.60 -21.65
N SER A 76 8.33 6.36 -20.89
CA SER A 76 8.75 7.05 -19.68
C SER A 76 7.76 6.80 -18.52
N CYS A 77 8.30 6.63 -17.32
CA CYS A 77 7.53 6.40 -16.09
C CYS A 77 7.80 7.51 -15.08
N HIS A 78 6.79 8.34 -14.82
CA HIS A 78 6.90 9.51 -13.95
C HIS A 78 5.65 9.70 -13.09
N PRO A 79 5.79 9.90 -11.77
CA PRO A 79 7.00 9.71 -10.96
C PRO A 79 7.28 8.21 -10.70
N ALA A 80 8.44 7.88 -10.13
CA ALA A 80 8.76 6.51 -9.73
C ALA A 80 7.80 6.00 -8.63
N THR A 81 7.25 4.80 -8.85
CA THR A 81 6.32 4.11 -7.92
C THR A 81 7.01 3.02 -7.11
N SER A 82 8.19 2.57 -7.56
CA SER A 82 8.92 1.40 -7.03
C SER A 82 9.42 1.52 -5.59
N SER A 83 9.34 2.71 -4.99
CA SER A 83 9.76 2.97 -3.61
C SER A 83 8.64 2.80 -2.57
N ALA A 84 7.43 2.37 -2.98
CA ALA A 84 6.27 2.28 -2.11
C ALA A 84 6.51 1.46 -0.83
N LEU A 85 7.26 0.36 -0.93
CA LEU A 85 7.51 -0.60 0.16
C LEU A 85 8.94 -0.55 0.74
N ARG A 86 9.84 0.25 0.14
CA ARG A 86 11.24 0.34 0.59
C ARG A 86 11.34 1.06 1.92
N LEU A 87 12.00 0.46 2.90
CA LEU A 87 12.23 1.08 4.21
C LEU A 87 13.50 1.95 4.19
N PRO A 88 13.63 2.94 5.10
CA PRO A 88 14.85 3.75 5.21
C PRO A 88 16.09 2.93 5.55
N ALA A 89 15.91 1.78 6.20
CA ALA A 89 16.98 0.86 6.55
C ALA A 89 17.57 0.09 5.35
N GLY A 90 16.95 0.19 4.17
CA GLY A 90 17.36 -0.50 2.95
C GLY A 90 16.34 -1.51 2.45
N ASP A 91 16.69 -2.16 1.34
CA ASP A 91 15.87 -3.16 0.67
C ASP A 91 15.99 -4.52 1.36
N ASP A 92 14.88 -5.24 1.41
CA ASP A 92 14.72 -6.59 1.95
C ASP A 92 13.71 -7.39 1.10
N ALA A 93 13.47 -8.65 1.46
CA ALA A 93 12.52 -9.53 0.76
C ALA A 93 11.07 -8.99 0.71
N PHE A 94 10.75 -7.93 1.45
CA PHE A 94 9.42 -7.32 1.49
C PHE A 94 9.40 -5.92 0.86
N SER A 95 10.49 -5.52 0.20
CA SER A 95 10.64 -4.20 -0.41
C SER A 95 10.11 -4.14 -1.85
N VAL A 96 9.88 -5.29 -2.47
CA VAL A 96 9.28 -5.42 -3.79
C VAL A 96 7.77 -5.65 -3.64
N PRO A 97 6.93 -4.90 -4.38
CA PRO A 97 5.49 -5.18 -4.46
C PRO A 97 5.18 -6.51 -5.14
N HIS A 98 4.31 -7.32 -4.55
CA HIS A 98 3.80 -8.57 -5.16
C HIS A 98 2.28 -8.60 -5.28
N TYR A 99 1.59 -7.75 -4.51
CA TYR A 99 0.13 -7.65 -4.53
C TYR A 99 -0.30 -6.21 -4.78
N LEU A 100 -1.14 -6.01 -5.79
CA LEU A 100 -1.83 -4.75 -6.01
C LEU A 100 -3.14 -4.78 -5.21
N GLN A 101 -3.19 -4.05 -4.10
CA GLN A 101 -4.40 -3.95 -3.30
C GLN A 101 -5.36 -2.93 -3.90
N ARG A 102 -4.85 -1.78 -4.35
CA ARG A 102 -5.67 -0.70 -4.92
C ARG A 102 -4.93 0.12 -5.97
N ALA A 103 -5.66 0.54 -7.00
CA ALA A 103 -5.22 1.48 -8.03
C ALA A 103 -6.44 2.19 -8.61
N ASP A 104 -6.83 3.31 -7.98
CA ASP A 104 -8.09 3.99 -8.24
C ASP A 104 -7.93 5.52 -8.20
N VAL A 105 -8.84 6.22 -8.89
CA VAL A 105 -8.97 7.68 -8.76
C VAL A 105 -9.88 8.00 -7.58
N VAL A 106 -9.35 8.69 -6.59
CA VAL A 106 -10.05 9.10 -5.36
C VAL A 106 -10.24 10.61 -5.30
N ARG A 107 -11.22 11.07 -4.53
CA ARG A 107 -11.58 12.49 -4.44
C ARG A 107 -11.64 12.95 -2.98
N PRO A 108 -10.55 13.50 -2.42
CA PRO A 108 -10.56 14.08 -1.07
C PRO A 108 -11.57 15.23 -0.94
N GLY A 109 -11.71 16.02 -2.00
CA GLY A 109 -12.73 17.06 -2.18
C GLY A 109 -13.31 17.00 -3.60
N SER A 110 -14.22 17.92 -3.94
CA SER A 110 -14.87 17.93 -5.27
C SER A 110 -13.92 18.29 -6.42
N GLU A 111 -12.87 19.07 -6.16
CA GLU A 111 -12.12 19.76 -7.23
C GLU A 111 -10.77 19.13 -7.58
N HIS A 112 -10.23 18.27 -6.74
CA HIS A 112 -8.86 17.76 -6.90
C HIS A 112 -8.82 16.24 -6.76
N PRO A 113 -8.99 15.50 -7.86
CA PRO A 113 -8.79 14.04 -7.86
C PRO A 113 -7.34 13.70 -7.54
N LEU A 114 -7.15 12.54 -6.93
CA LEU A 114 -5.85 11.95 -6.66
C LEU A 114 -5.83 10.52 -7.20
N LEU A 115 -4.67 10.05 -7.63
CA LEU A 115 -4.45 8.64 -7.93
C LEU A 115 -3.96 7.97 -6.65
N LEU A 116 -4.74 7.02 -6.15
CA LEU A 116 -4.36 6.16 -5.04
C LEU A 116 -3.76 4.88 -5.58
N VAL A 117 -2.55 4.57 -5.15
CA VAL A 117 -1.89 3.29 -5.41
C VAL A 117 -1.52 2.65 -4.08
N GLN A 118 -1.97 1.41 -3.88
CA GLN A 118 -1.66 0.63 -2.69
C GLN A 118 -1.11 -0.74 -3.08
N PHE A 119 0.09 -1.01 -2.59
CA PHE A 119 0.81 -2.25 -2.80
C PHE A 119 0.99 -3.00 -1.49
N ALA A 120 1.16 -4.31 -1.60
CA ALA A 120 1.64 -5.15 -0.52
C ALA A 120 2.79 -6.04 -0.95
N SER A 121 3.67 -6.34 0.01
CA SER A 121 4.77 -7.29 -0.12
C SER A 121 4.26 -8.73 -0.11
N PHE A 122 5.17 -9.70 -0.16
CA PHE A 122 4.88 -11.05 0.31
C PHE A 122 4.25 -11.08 1.70
N HIS A 123 3.52 -12.17 1.94
CA HIS A 123 3.13 -12.54 3.28
C HIS A 123 4.38 -12.98 4.06
N ALA A 124 4.50 -12.55 5.31
CA ALA A 124 5.42 -13.14 6.27
C ALA A 124 4.80 -14.43 6.84
N GLY A 125 5.59 -15.23 7.57
CA GLY A 125 5.14 -16.53 8.12
C GLY A 125 3.95 -16.47 9.11
N ASN A 126 3.54 -15.28 9.55
CA ASN A 126 2.34 -15.03 10.36
C ASN A 126 1.20 -14.37 9.55
N ASN A 127 1.25 -14.48 8.22
CA ASN A 127 0.34 -13.88 7.24
C ASN A 127 0.37 -12.34 7.16
N ASP A 128 1.31 -11.68 7.84
CA ASP A 128 1.50 -10.22 7.77
C ASP A 128 1.96 -9.76 6.40
N GLN A 129 1.65 -8.53 6.04
CA GLN A 129 2.18 -7.88 4.85
C GLN A 129 2.65 -6.47 5.15
N ARG A 130 3.79 -6.10 4.58
CA ARG A 130 4.13 -4.70 4.42
C ARG A 130 3.20 -4.10 3.38
N ILE A 131 2.52 -3.03 3.75
CA ILE A 131 1.59 -2.29 2.90
C ILE A 131 2.17 -0.90 2.65
N GLY A 132 2.14 -0.44 1.41
CA GLY A 132 2.56 0.89 1.00
C GLY A 132 1.42 1.59 0.27
N LEU A 133 1.04 2.77 0.74
CA LEU A 133 0.02 3.63 0.13
C LEU A 133 0.69 4.90 -0.39
N GLN A 134 0.45 5.22 -1.65
CA GLN A 134 0.91 6.43 -2.31
C GLN A 134 -0.28 7.17 -2.90
N LEU A 135 -0.25 8.51 -2.84
CA LEU A 135 -1.20 9.38 -3.49
C LEU A 135 -0.46 10.32 -4.44
N TYR A 136 -0.97 10.42 -5.66
CA TYR A 136 -0.42 11.29 -6.69
C TYR A 136 -1.43 12.34 -7.12
N ALA A 137 -0.98 13.57 -7.28
CA ALA A 137 -1.77 14.67 -7.85
C ALA A 137 -1.24 15.01 -9.24
N TYR A 138 -2.14 15.48 -10.10
CA TYR A 138 -1.78 15.99 -11.41
C TYR A 138 -1.46 17.49 -11.34
N ASP A 139 -0.26 17.87 -11.77
CA ASP A 139 0.17 19.25 -11.96
C ASP A 139 -0.15 19.68 -13.40
N ARG A 140 -1.23 20.43 -13.58
CA ARG A 140 -1.70 20.89 -14.90
C ARG A 140 -0.76 21.90 -15.56
N VAL A 141 0.10 22.60 -14.80
CA VAL A 141 1.08 23.54 -15.35
C VAL A 141 2.24 22.77 -15.97
N LYS A 142 2.71 21.72 -15.28
CA LYS A 142 3.80 20.87 -15.76
C LYS A 142 3.34 19.77 -16.72
N ASP A 143 2.03 19.48 -16.76
CA ASP A 143 1.47 18.29 -17.39
C ASP A 143 2.19 17.04 -16.91
N ASP A 144 2.21 16.84 -15.59
CA ASP A 144 2.93 15.75 -14.93
C ASP A 144 2.23 15.33 -13.62
N PHE A 145 2.53 14.12 -13.14
CA PHE A 145 2.08 13.65 -11.84
C PHE A 145 3.15 13.86 -10.76
N ALA A 146 2.72 14.22 -9.56
CA ALA A 146 3.60 14.40 -8.41
C ALA A 146 3.11 13.56 -7.23
N LEU A 147 4.04 12.91 -6.53
CA LEU A 147 3.76 12.23 -5.27
C LEU A 147 3.43 13.28 -4.19
N VAL A 148 2.21 13.25 -3.66
CA VAL A 148 1.74 14.20 -2.62
C VAL A 148 1.62 13.58 -1.25
N PHE A 149 1.64 12.24 -1.17
CA PHE A 149 1.67 11.50 0.07
C PHE A 149 2.23 10.09 -0.15
N ALA A 150 3.02 9.61 0.80
CA ALA A 150 3.40 8.21 0.88
C ALA A 150 3.44 7.79 2.35
N ARG A 151 2.84 6.63 2.65
CA ARG A 151 2.96 5.98 3.95
C ARG A 151 3.05 4.49 3.75
N ARG A 152 3.78 3.82 4.63
CA ARG A 152 3.94 2.37 4.61
C ARG A 152 3.94 1.82 6.01
N THR A 153 3.47 0.60 6.15
CA THR A 153 3.55 -0.14 7.41
C THR A 153 4.97 -0.65 7.64
N GLY A 154 5.29 -0.94 8.91
CA GLY A 154 6.53 -1.62 9.29
C GLY A 154 6.46 -3.13 9.03
N ARG A 155 7.14 -3.91 9.89
CA ARG A 155 7.18 -5.38 9.83
C ARG A 155 6.36 -6.08 10.94
N ASN A 156 5.60 -5.31 11.71
CA ASN A 156 4.74 -5.88 12.74
C ASN A 156 3.38 -6.24 12.09
N ASN A 157 2.72 -7.27 12.56
CA ASN A 157 1.52 -7.82 11.95
C ASN A 157 0.22 -7.16 12.37
N ASN A 158 0.31 -6.00 13.01
CA ASN A 158 -0.82 -5.32 13.60
C ASN A 158 -1.00 -3.89 13.08
N GLN A 159 -0.27 -3.51 12.04
CA GLN A 159 -0.44 -2.20 11.43
C GLN A 159 -1.72 -2.17 10.62
N GLU A 160 -2.36 -1.00 10.60
CA GLU A 160 -3.44 -0.72 9.69
C GLU A 160 -3.17 0.59 8.97
N LEU A 161 -3.47 0.65 7.67
CA LEU A 161 -3.36 1.85 6.85
C LEU A 161 -4.60 1.97 5.97
N ARG A 162 -5.34 3.08 6.11
CA ARG A 162 -6.64 3.25 5.48
C ARG A 162 -6.80 4.65 4.88
N TYR A 163 -7.16 4.72 3.61
CA TYR A 163 -7.71 5.95 3.01
C TYR A 163 -9.21 6.03 3.26
N VAL A 164 -9.70 7.18 3.71
CA VAL A 164 -11.11 7.40 4.04
C VAL A 164 -11.85 7.98 2.84
N GLU A 165 -12.83 7.26 2.31
CA GLU A 165 -13.55 7.67 1.09
C GLU A 165 -14.80 8.50 1.36
N ALA A 166 -15.35 8.43 2.56
CA ALA A 166 -16.65 9.01 2.89
C ALA A 166 -16.68 9.64 4.28
N GLY A 167 -17.69 10.49 4.49
CA GLY A 167 -17.91 11.17 5.76
C GLY A 167 -16.98 12.36 6.01
N PRO A 168 -16.97 12.89 7.25
CA PRO A 168 -16.24 14.11 7.61
C PRO A 168 -14.71 14.04 7.41
N LEU A 169 -14.16 12.82 7.39
CA LEU A 169 -12.75 12.53 7.18
C LEU A 169 -12.43 12.12 5.74
N ARG A 170 -13.37 12.24 4.78
CA ARG A 170 -13.09 11.95 3.38
C ARG A 170 -11.77 12.60 2.93
N GLY A 171 -10.94 11.81 2.27
CA GLY A 171 -9.61 12.22 1.84
C GLY A 171 -8.52 12.04 2.88
N ALA A 172 -8.83 11.71 4.13
CA ALA A 172 -7.80 11.47 5.13
C ALA A 172 -7.15 10.10 4.91
N VAL A 173 -5.88 9.98 5.31
CA VAL A 173 -5.23 8.68 5.54
C VAL A 173 -5.05 8.48 7.03
N ILE A 174 -5.48 7.33 7.52
CA ILE A 174 -5.39 6.96 8.93
C ILE A 174 -4.46 5.76 9.04
N ALA A 175 -3.53 5.83 9.98
CA ALA A 175 -2.63 4.73 10.30
C ALA A 175 -2.75 4.35 11.77
N ALA A 176 -2.85 3.04 12.03
CA ALA A 176 -2.62 2.45 13.34
C ALA A 176 -1.25 1.78 13.31
N GLU A 177 -0.31 2.32 14.09
CA GLU A 177 1.08 1.85 14.14
C GLU A 177 1.39 1.32 15.53
N PRO A 178 1.90 0.08 15.68
CA PRO A 178 2.35 -0.45 16.96
C PRO A 178 3.25 0.50 17.74
N THR A 179 3.04 0.58 19.06
CA THR A 179 4.02 1.20 19.96
C THR A 179 5.24 0.28 20.11
N GLY A 180 6.43 0.88 20.26
CA GLY A 180 7.68 0.14 20.49
C GLY A 180 7.92 -0.21 21.96
N ASP A 181 7.13 0.36 22.85
CA ASP A 181 7.28 0.33 24.30
C ASP A 181 5.96 0.02 25.03
N ALA A 182 6.09 -0.46 26.25
CA ALA A 182 4.98 -0.80 27.12
C ALA A 182 4.27 0.47 27.68
N PRO A 183 2.94 0.47 27.85
CA PRO A 183 2.03 -0.61 27.48
C PRO A 183 1.97 -0.78 25.95
N TYR A 184 1.94 -2.02 25.46
CA TYR A 184 1.87 -2.23 24.02
C TYR A 184 0.47 -1.89 23.50
N GLY A 185 0.41 -1.15 22.39
CA GLY A 185 -0.83 -0.75 21.73
C GLY A 185 -0.49 -0.06 20.41
N TYR A 186 -1.19 1.03 20.11
CA TYR A 186 -1.03 1.73 18.83
C TYR A 186 -0.85 3.24 18.99
N TRP A 187 -0.06 3.83 18.11
CA TRP A 187 -0.19 5.22 17.71
C TRP A 187 -1.23 5.31 16.61
N ILE A 188 -2.22 6.17 16.81
CA ILE A 188 -3.15 6.56 15.75
C ILE A 188 -2.64 7.85 15.15
N THR A 189 -2.47 7.85 13.83
CA THR A 189 -2.08 9.03 13.07
C THR A 189 -3.13 9.33 12.00
N VAL A 190 -3.47 10.60 11.83
CA VAL A 190 -4.36 11.06 10.77
C VAL A 190 -3.65 12.12 9.94
N ASP A 191 -3.51 11.83 8.64
CA ASP A 191 -3.00 12.75 7.63
C ASP A 191 -4.16 13.26 6.79
N ARG A 192 -4.21 14.59 6.55
CA ARG A 192 -5.23 15.21 5.70
C ARG A 192 -4.59 15.98 4.55
N PRO A 193 -5.28 16.11 3.41
CA PRO A 193 -4.85 16.99 2.34
C PRO A 193 -4.74 18.44 2.85
N SER A 194 -3.62 19.09 2.55
CA SER A 194 -3.46 20.52 2.80
C SER A 194 -4.06 21.31 1.61
N PRO A 195 -4.77 22.44 1.85
CA PRO A 195 -5.31 23.27 0.77
C PRO A 195 -4.27 23.75 -0.28
N GLN A 196 -3.00 23.81 0.09
CA GLN A 196 -1.92 24.42 -0.72
C GLN A 196 -0.71 23.49 -0.90
N GLY A 197 -0.81 22.19 -0.64
CA GLY A 197 0.38 21.33 -0.70
C GLY A 197 0.18 19.87 -0.30
N PRO A 198 1.25 19.19 0.16
CA PRO A 198 1.20 17.77 0.46
C PRO A 198 0.27 17.49 1.65
N TYR A 199 -0.08 16.22 1.82
CA TYR A 199 -0.76 15.76 3.02
C TYR A 199 0.04 16.12 4.26
N ARG A 200 -0.66 16.43 5.35
CA ARG A 200 -0.05 16.77 6.64
C ARG A 200 -0.69 15.98 7.75
N GLN A 201 0.14 15.55 8.70
CA GLN A 201 -0.31 14.97 9.95
C GLN A 201 -1.06 16.03 10.76
N VAL A 202 -2.36 15.85 10.96
CA VAL A 202 -3.21 16.76 11.75
C VAL A 202 -3.52 16.21 13.13
N LEU A 203 -3.33 14.91 13.33
CA LEU A 203 -3.56 14.27 14.61
C LEU A 203 -2.58 13.12 14.79
N ARG A 204 -2.01 13.02 16.00
CA ARG A 204 -1.30 11.83 16.47
C ARG A 204 -1.57 11.65 17.96
N PHE A 205 -2.03 10.47 18.36
CA PHE A 205 -2.28 10.16 19.76
C PHE A 205 -2.12 8.67 20.03
N ARG A 206 -1.96 8.32 21.30
CA ARG A 206 -1.87 6.93 21.73
C ARG A 206 -3.28 6.35 21.84
N SER A 207 -3.52 5.27 21.11
CA SER A 207 -4.80 4.55 21.01
C SER A 207 -5.32 4.14 22.39
N ALA A 208 -6.64 4.13 22.54
CA ALA A 208 -7.30 3.50 23.69
C ALA A 208 -7.41 1.97 23.50
N THR A 209 -7.37 1.51 22.26
CA THR A 209 -7.33 0.11 21.84
C THR A 209 -5.92 -0.46 22.04
N ALA A 210 -5.83 -1.68 22.58
CA ALA A 210 -4.57 -2.37 22.87
C ALA A 210 -4.59 -3.81 22.36
N TYR A 211 -3.41 -4.45 22.31
CA TYR A 211 -3.33 -5.85 21.90
C TYR A 211 -4.15 -6.76 22.81
N GLY A 212 -4.99 -7.59 22.19
CA GLY A 212 -5.79 -8.58 22.90
C GLY A 212 -6.79 -7.99 23.89
N ASP A 213 -7.20 -6.72 23.73
CA ASP A 213 -8.21 -6.11 24.61
C ASP A 213 -9.62 -6.72 24.43
N GLY A 214 -9.81 -7.52 23.37
CA GLY A 214 -11.04 -8.21 23.06
C GLY A 214 -12.06 -7.34 22.31
N ASN A 215 -11.70 -6.13 21.89
CA ASN A 215 -12.53 -5.36 20.97
C ASN A 215 -12.55 -6.07 19.60
N PRO A 216 -13.73 -6.46 19.07
CA PRO A 216 -13.78 -7.16 17.78
C PRO A 216 -13.58 -6.24 16.57
N LEU A 217 -13.58 -4.92 16.77
CA LEU A 217 -13.35 -3.95 15.71
C LEU A 217 -11.88 -3.87 15.31
N ALA A 218 -11.64 -3.56 14.03
CA ALA A 218 -10.33 -3.10 13.60
C ALA A 218 -9.95 -1.83 14.39
N VAL A 219 -8.65 -1.64 14.63
CA VAL A 219 -8.14 -0.57 15.51
C VAL A 219 -8.60 0.81 15.01
N ILE A 220 -8.55 1.05 13.69
CA ILE A 220 -9.01 2.31 13.12
C ILE A 220 -10.51 2.53 13.38
N ASP A 221 -11.35 1.50 13.21
CA ASP A 221 -12.80 1.61 13.46
C ASP A 221 -13.12 1.84 14.95
N ALA A 222 -12.42 1.13 15.84
CA ALA A 222 -12.52 1.34 17.28
C ALA A 222 -12.17 2.78 17.66
N GLU A 223 -11.16 3.38 17.03
CA GLU A 223 -10.70 4.73 17.38
C GLU A 223 -11.45 5.85 16.65
N MET A 224 -12.43 5.56 15.78
CA MET A 224 -13.17 6.60 15.05
C MET A 224 -13.83 7.65 15.96
N PRO A 225 -14.52 7.31 17.06
CA PRO A 225 -15.06 8.31 17.97
C PRO A 225 -13.99 9.19 18.60
N ASN A 226 -12.85 8.61 18.98
CA ASN A 226 -11.72 9.34 19.56
C ASN A 226 -11.09 10.31 18.54
N ILE A 227 -10.90 9.85 17.29
CA ILE A 227 -10.42 10.67 16.18
C ILE A 227 -11.39 11.83 15.92
N HIS A 228 -12.68 11.53 15.74
CA HIS A 228 -13.69 12.54 15.46
C HIS A 228 -13.79 13.55 16.61
N ASN A 229 -13.69 13.10 17.86
CA ASN A 229 -13.71 13.98 19.01
C ASN A 229 -12.52 14.94 19.04
N ARG A 230 -11.30 14.41 18.88
CA ARG A 230 -10.07 15.22 18.90
C ARG A 230 -9.97 16.20 17.75
N LEU A 231 -10.61 15.90 16.62
CA LEU A 231 -10.72 16.79 15.47
C LEU A 231 -11.92 17.75 15.54
N GLY A 232 -12.71 17.71 16.63
CA GLY A 232 -13.89 18.56 16.80
C GLY A 232 -15.06 18.22 15.86
N LEU A 233 -15.03 17.06 15.21
CA LEU A 233 -16.06 16.57 14.29
C LEU A 233 -17.24 15.90 15.01
N TRP A 234 -17.03 15.51 16.27
CA TRP A 234 -18.04 14.90 17.12
C TRP A 234 -17.83 15.28 18.59
N ARG A 235 -18.93 15.38 19.34
CA ARG A 235 -18.91 15.62 20.81
C ARG A 235 -19.94 14.78 21.53
N ALA A 236 -19.72 14.57 22.83
CA ALA A 236 -20.67 13.87 23.69
C ALA A 236 -22.08 14.49 23.57
N GLY A 237 -23.09 13.62 23.51
CA GLY A 237 -24.49 14.00 23.25
C GLY A 237 -24.90 13.97 21.78
N GLN A 238 -23.96 13.89 20.83
CA GLN A 238 -24.28 13.62 19.41
C GLN A 238 -24.31 12.11 19.13
N PRO A 239 -25.02 11.66 18.07
CA PRO A 239 -24.98 10.27 17.61
C PRO A 239 -23.53 9.81 17.41
N LEU A 240 -23.20 8.60 17.89
CA LEU A 240 -21.86 8.04 17.78
C LEU A 240 -21.45 7.91 16.30
N PRO A 241 -20.19 8.22 15.93
CA PRO A 241 -19.68 7.85 14.62
C PRO A 241 -19.48 6.34 14.58
N LEU A 242 -20.34 5.67 13.82
CA LEU A 242 -20.33 4.22 13.65
C LEU A 242 -19.74 3.84 12.28
N PRO A 243 -19.10 2.66 12.16
CA PRO A 243 -18.78 2.10 10.86
C PRO A 243 -20.08 1.81 10.07
N ALA A 244 -19.96 1.64 8.75
CA ALA A 244 -21.12 1.42 7.87
C ALA A 244 -21.93 0.17 8.24
N SER A 245 -21.29 -0.84 8.82
CA SER A 245 -21.90 -2.08 9.27
C SER A 245 -21.08 -2.73 10.38
N GLY A 246 -21.60 -3.77 11.02
CA GLY A 246 -20.83 -4.61 11.95
C GLY A 246 -20.67 -4.03 13.35
N CYS A 247 -21.55 -3.11 13.76
CA CYS A 247 -21.54 -2.57 15.11
C CYS A 247 -22.86 -2.74 15.88
N PRO A 248 -23.21 -3.97 16.30
CA PRO A 248 -24.33 -4.17 17.22
C PRO A 248 -24.03 -3.54 18.59
N GLN A 249 -25.04 -2.91 19.21
CA GLN A 249 -24.99 -2.33 20.56
C GLN A 249 -23.75 -1.45 20.82
N PRO A 250 -23.61 -0.33 20.08
CA PRO A 250 -22.45 0.53 20.19
C PRO A 250 -22.32 1.14 21.59
N ARG A 251 -21.12 1.03 22.17
CA ARG A 251 -20.77 1.73 23.42
C ARG A 251 -19.35 2.28 23.36
N LEU A 252 -19.07 3.27 24.19
CA LEU A 252 -17.73 3.83 24.34
C LEU A 252 -17.04 3.26 25.57
N VAL A 253 -15.79 2.81 25.41
CA VAL A 253 -14.88 2.49 26.52
C VAL A 253 -13.61 3.29 26.30
N LYS A 254 -13.30 4.22 27.22
CA LYS A 254 -12.14 5.13 27.10
C LYS A 254 -12.09 5.87 25.74
N MET A 255 -13.26 6.25 25.21
CA MET A 255 -13.44 6.89 23.89
C MET A 255 -13.22 6.00 22.65
N ALA A 256 -12.89 4.72 22.83
CA ALA A 256 -12.94 3.74 21.74
C ALA A 256 -14.35 3.16 21.60
N LEU A 257 -14.78 2.93 20.37
CA LEU A 257 -16.01 2.23 20.01
C LEU A 257 -15.86 0.74 20.29
N TRP A 258 -16.89 0.18 20.92
CA TRP A 258 -17.06 -1.24 21.15
C TRP A 258 -18.41 -1.67 20.63
N CYS A 259 -18.45 -2.82 19.97
CA CYS A 259 -19.64 -3.36 19.35
C CYS A 259 -19.82 -4.83 19.76
N ARG A 260 -20.68 -5.07 20.73
CA ARG A 260 -20.94 -6.40 21.30
C ARG A 260 -22.42 -6.52 21.64
#